data_AF-A0A6L4YY98-F1
#
_entry.id   AF-A0A6L4YY98-F1
#
_cell.length_a   1.000
_cell.length_b   1.000
_cell.length_c   1.000
_cell.angle_alpha   90.00
_cell.angle_beta   90.00
_cell.angle_gamma   90.00
#
_symmetry.space_group_name_H-M   'P 1'
#
loop_
_entity.id
_entity.type
_entity.pdbx_description
1 polymer ?
#
loop_
_entity_poly.entity_id
_entity_poly.type
_entity_poly.pdbx_seq_one_letter_code
_entity_poly.pdbx_strand_id
1 'polypeptide(L)'
;MLTISKTTSILIFTLFILFSSSVYAQQPVGRIFDQVRNQSFILYDNGFVIQDGNPANRGQTVRDPSGYMYLMLPSTTPNFNAFFIDWNNQLVQVDRINGANIVGYCQCPQPLNPYARIYQPPQYNKNVGVETANGFHPLPNQIVDVNKPYGNVMITSEQKALECYQQSLNIDGTLNRDKFGNCMIQNLAGDKELEILNCVKNSQNSVEQTMCMIGILGGNREKQISQKLLECYNAYGTDYSKYALCLAGTNSDPQLAKLISCIEQQSRTGQVSFMNTAVCYGVQNLNLNPETQIILECAIASGGEPYTFAGCAGGQLLSRELDKCLTYGVGGQNGCFGKNNDIIKGLAAIGQALNIEFGPNNDLTKTWNNTVNDIKNGTGENHEAVKIIRNVSNEIERANNNVKKELKKVVPKIKITF
;
A
#
# COMPACT_ATOMS: atom_id res chain seq x y z
N MET A 1 -63.89 26.57 -44.45
CA MET A 1 -63.39 25.26 -44.00
C MET A 1 -62.50 24.69 -45.08
N LEU A 2 -61.18 24.81 -44.93
CA LEU A 2 -60.21 24.09 -45.76
C LEU A 2 -59.80 22.84 -44.98
N THR A 3 -60.39 21.72 -45.39
CA THR A 3 -60.10 20.37 -44.88
C THR A 3 -58.72 19.95 -45.36
N ILE A 4 -57.71 20.13 -44.50
CA ILE A 4 -56.39 19.55 -44.70
C ILE A 4 -56.53 18.04 -44.52
N SER A 5 -56.29 17.30 -45.61
CA SER A 5 -56.36 15.85 -45.67
C SER A 5 -55.37 15.21 -44.66
N LYS A 6 -55.83 14.17 -43.96
CA LYS A 6 -55.01 13.35 -43.03
C LYS A 6 -53.73 12.79 -43.67
N THR A 7 -53.67 12.68 -44.99
CA THR A 7 -52.47 12.22 -45.70
C THR A 7 -51.34 13.25 -45.76
N THR A 8 -51.64 14.56 -45.70
CA THR A 8 -50.61 15.61 -45.76
C THR A 8 -49.89 15.79 -44.41
N SER A 9 -50.59 15.58 -43.29
CA SER A 9 -49.98 15.65 -41.95
C SER A 9 -49.04 14.48 -41.65
N ILE A 10 -49.30 13.28 -42.20
CA ILE A 10 -48.43 12.11 -41.99
C ILE A 10 -47.11 12.26 -42.78
N LEU A 11 -47.16 12.85 -43.98
CA LEU A 11 -45.99 13.11 -44.82
C LEU A 11 -45.06 14.18 -44.23
N ILE A 12 -45.62 15.21 -43.59
CA ILE A 12 -44.82 16.25 -42.90
C ILE A 12 -44.20 15.69 -41.61
N PHE A 13 -44.89 14.80 -40.90
CA PHE A 13 -44.36 14.18 -39.68
C PHE A 13 -43.26 13.14 -39.99
N THR A 14 -43.36 12.40 -41.10
CA THR A 14 -42.29 11.50 -41.56
C THR A 14 -41.09 12.26 -42.15
N LEU A 15 -41.29 13.41 -42.79
CA LEU A 15 -40.18 14.27 -43.22
C LEU A 15 -39.44 14.90 -42.03
N PHE A 16 -40.15 15.27 -40.94
CA PHE A 16 -39.51 15.81 -39.73
C PHE A 16 -38.74 14.76 -38.91
N ILE A 17 -39.16 13.49 -38.94
CA ILE A 17 -38.41 12.39 -38.29
C ILE A 17 -37.14 12.02 -39.09
N LEU A 18 -37.13 12.23 -40.41
CA LEU A 18 -35.93 12.04 -41.24
C LEU A 18 -34.88 13.16 -41.09
N PHE A 19 -35.26 14.34 -40.59
CA PHE A 19 -34.35 15.48 -40.38
C PHE A 19 -33.86 15.65 -38.92
N SER A 20 -34.21 14.74 -38.02
CA SER A 20 -33.80 14.79 -36.61
C SER A 20 -32.95 13.59 -36.17
N SER A 21 -32.38 12.84 -37.12
CA SER A 21 -31.15 12.11 -36.82
C SER A 21 -30.02 13.12 -36.75
N SER A 22 -29.68 13.53 -35.53
CA SER A 22 -28.38 14.13 -35.23
C SER A 22 -27.34 13.09 -35.63
N VAL A 23 -26.94 13.11 -36.91
CA VAL A 23 -25.69 12.51 -37.34
C VAL A 23 -24.67 13.22 -36.49
N TYR A 24 -24.13 12.52 -35.48
CA TYR A 24 -22.92 12.96 -34.80
C TYR A 24 -21.83 13.02 -35.87
N ALA A 25 -21.74 14.16 -36.55
CA ALA A 25 -20.76 14.41 -37.58
C ALA A 25 -19.41 14.44 -36.86
N GLN A 26 -18.64 13.36 -36.99
CA GLN A 26 -17.29 13.25 -36.43
C GLN A 26 -16.47 14.46 -36.93
N GLN A 27 -16.08 15.33 -36.01
CA GLN A 27 -15.29 16.51 -36.37
C GLN A 27 -13.80 16.16 -36.30
N PRO A 28 -13.01 16.45 -37.35
CA PRO A 28 -11.56 16.37 -37.25
C PRO A 28 -11.07 17.31 -36.14
N VAL A 29 -10.37 16.78 -35.15
CA VAL A 29 -9.76 17.57 -34.07
C VAL A 29 -8.26 17.75 -34.28
N GLY A 30 -7.63 16.95 -35.13
CA GLY A 30 -6.22 17.10 -35.44
C GLY A 30 -5.70 16.14 -36.48
N ARG A 31 -4.40 16.24 -36.75
CA ARG A 31 -3.69 15.36 -37.68
C ARG A 31 -2.38 14.89 -37.06
N ILE A 32 -2.13 13.58 -37.12
CA ILE A 32 -0.92 12.93 -36.65
C ILE A 32 0.00 12.72 -37.86
N PHE A 33 1.28 13.01 -37.70
CA PHE A 33 2.31 12.86 -38.73
C PHE A 33 3.39 11.88 -38.23
N ASP A 34 3.59 10.79 -38.95
CA ASP A 34 4.74 9.90 -38.82
C ASP A 34 5.80 10.33 -39.84
N GLN A 35 6.84 11.00 -39.34
CA GLN A 35 7.90 11.56 -40.18
C GLN A 35 8.87 10.50 -40.67
N VAL A 36 9.01 9.38 -39.93
CA VAL A 36 9.90 8.29 -40.31
C VAL A 36 9.33 7.50 -41.48
N ARG A 37 8.01 7.31 -41.51
CA ARG A 37 7.31 6.52 -42.54
C ARG A 37 6.65 7.38 -43.62
N ASN A 38 6.70 8.71 -43.48
CA ASN A 38 6.03 9.67 -44.34
C ASN A 38 4.53 9.38 -44.49
N GLN A 39 3.85 9.21 -43.34
CA GLN A 39 2.42 8.90 -43.25
C GLN A 39 1.71 9.94 -42.39
N SER A 40 0.40 10.13 -42.61
CA SER A 40 -0.42 10.96 -41.74
C SER A 40 -1.80 10.34 -41.49
N PHE A 41 -2.39 10.71 -40.35
CA PHE A 41 -3.67 10.20 -39.87
C PHE A 41 -4.53 11.35 -39.37
N ILE A 42 -5.82 11.36 -39.73
CA ILE A 42 -6.80 12.30 -39.17
C ILE A 42 -7.31 11.74 -37.85
N LEU A 43 -7.28 12.55 -36.80
CA LEU A 43 -7.89 12.26 -35.50
C LEU A 43 -9.23 12.98 -35.40
N TYR A 44 -10.28 12.23 -35.06
CA TYR A 44 -11.62 12.74 -34.83
C TYR A 44 -11.91 12.93 -33.33
N ASP A 45 -12.87 13.79 -33.02
CA ASP A 45 -13.33 14.14 -31.66
C ASP A 45 -13.74 12.92 -30.81
N ASN A 46 -14.29 11.89 -31.44
CA ASN A 46 -14.64 10.63 -30.81
C ASN A 46 -13.45 9.68 -30.59
N GLY A 47 -12.22 10.12 -30.89
CA GLY A 47 -11.00 9.33 -30.74
C GLY A 47 -10.76 8.33 -31.89
N PHE A 48 -11.57 8.36 -32.95
CA PHE A 48 -11.32 7.56 -34.14
C PHE A 48 -10.16 8.14 -34.94
N VAL A 49 -9.31 7.28 -35.49
CA VAL A 49 -8.19 7.68 -36.36
C VAL A 49 -8.26 6.96 -37.70
N ILE A 50 -7.97 7.68 -38.77
CA ILE A 50 -7.99 7.16 -40.16
C ILE A 50 -6.73 7.64 -40.89
N GLN A 51 -6.03 6.73 -41.56
CA GLN A 51 -4.87 7.08 -42.38
C GLN A 51 -5.28 7.89 -43.62
N ASP A 52 -4.55 8.97 -43.89
CA ASP A 52 -4.68 9.73 -45.14
C ASP A 52 -4.32 8.83 -46.34
N GLY A 53 -5.17 8.81 -47.36
CA GLY A 53 -4.96 7.99 -48.56
C GLY A 53 -5.20 6.49 -48.39
N ASN A 54 -5.45 6.00 -47.16
CA ASN A 54 -5.79 4.60 -46.91
C ASN A 54 -6.88 4.44 -45.82
N PRO A 55 -8.16 4.68 -46.15
CA PRO A 55 -9.25 4.64 -45.16
C PRO A 55 -9.54 3.27 -44.55
N ALA A 56 -8.94 2.20 -45.09
CA ALA A 56 -9.02 0.85 -44.50
C ALA A 56 -8.13 0.74 -43.25
N ASN A 57 -7.03 1.51 -43.18
CA ASN A 57 -6.20 1.60 -42.00
C ASN A 57 -6.78 2.64 -41.04
N ARG A 58 -7.59 2.16 -40.10
CA ARG A 58 -8.32 2.97 -39.13
C ARG A 58 -8.54 2.22 -37.84
N GLY A 59 -8.84 2.94 -36.77
CA GLY A 59 -9.24 2.33 -35.51
C GLY A 59 -9.55 3.35 -34.43
N GLN A 60 -9.88 2.82 -33.26
CA GLN A 60 -10.22 3.62 -32.09
C GLN A 60 -8.97 3.82 -31.21
N THR A 61 -8.64 5.07 -30.92
CA THR A 61 -7.61 5.37 -29.90
C THR A 61 -8.15 5.06 -28.52
N VAL A 62 -7.24 4.71 -27.61
CA VAL A 62 -7.57 4.52 -26.20
C VAL A 62 -6.65 5.36 -25.35
N ARG A 63 -7.08 5.66 -24.12
CA ARG A 63 -6.20 6.31 -23.15
C ARG A 63 -5.05 5.38 -22.77
N ASP A 64 -3.84 5.93 -22.67
CA ASP A 64 -2.71 5.21 -22.10
C ASP A 64 -2.99 4.92 -20.60
N PRO A 65 -3.09 3.65 -20.18
CA PRO A 65 -3.34 3.30 -18.79
C PRO A 65 -2.20 3.67 -17.84
N SER A 66 -0.98 3.83 -18.35
CA SER A 66 0.18 4.19 -17.52
C SER A 66 0.17 5.67 -17.11
N GLY A 67 -0.54 6.52 -17.88
CA GLY A 67 -0.52 7.97 -17.75
C GLY A 67 0.78 8.65 -18.17
N TYR A 68 1.79 7.88 -18.61
CA TYR A 68 3.06 8.41 -19.11
C TYR A 68 2.87 9.09 -20.47
N MET A 69 2.03 8.51 -21.32
CA MET A 69 1.55 9.06 -22.58
C MET A 69 0.09 9.51 -22.45
N TYR A 70 -0.37 10.25 -23.45
CA TYR A 70 -1.74 10.76 -23.50
C TYR A 70 -2.69 9.78 -24.19
N LEU A 71 -2.38 9.33 -25.41
CA LEU A 71 -3.23 8.43 -26.20
C LEU A 71 -2.40 7.29 -26.78
N MET A 72 -2.96 6.09 -26.79
CA MET A 72 -2.46 4.96 -27.56
C MET A 72 -3.21 4.90 -28.90
N LEU A 73 -2.46 4.83 -30.00
CA LEU A 73 -3.01 4.61 -31.33
C LEU A 73 -3.32 3.11 -31.55
N PRO A 74 -4.27 2.79 -32.44
CA PRO A 74 -4.55 1.40 -32.81
C PRO A 74 -3.28 0.70 -33.31
N SER A 75 -3.00 -0.48 -32.76
CA SER A 75 -1.88 -1.34 -33.17
C SER A 75 -2.34 -2.78 -33.26
N THR A 76 -1.82 -3.52 -34.24
CA THR A 76 -2.04 -4.97 -34.37
C THR A 76 -1.21 -5.78 -33.37
N THR A 77 -0.15 -5.20 -32.81
CA THR A 77 0.78 -5.84 -31.88
C THR A 77 1.07 -4.94 -30.67
N PRO A 78 0.03 -4.55 -29.89
CA PRO A 78 0.12 -3.48 -28.90
C PRO A 78 1.10 -3.75 -27.75
N ASN A 79 1.55 -5.00 -27.56
CA ASN A 79 2.46 -5.39 -26.48
C ASN A 79 3.93 -5.54 -26.94
N PHE A 80 4.21 -5.36 -28.24
CA PHE A 80 5.56 -5.47 -28.81
C PHE A 80 6.05 -4.15 -29.39
N ASN A 81 5.17 -3.50 -30.16
CA ASN A 81 5.43 -2.22 -30.78
C ASN A 81 4.11 -1.46 -30.91
N ALA A 82 4.05 -0.30 -30.27
CA ALA A 82 2.86 0.53 -30.25
C ALA A 82 3.21 2.00 -30.41
N PHE A 83 2.24 2.76 -30.92
CA PHE A 83 2.38 4.19 -31.16
C PHE A 83 1.50 4.95 -30.18
N PHE A 84 2.05 6.01 -29.62
CA PHE A 84 1.41 6.84 -28.64
C PHE A 84 1.53 8.30 -29.03
N ILE A 85 0.58 9.11 -28.59
CA ILE A 85 0.75 10.55 -28.52
C ILE A 85 1.10 10.87 -27.08
N ASP A 86 2.23 11.53 -26.84
CA ASP A 86 2.64 11.98 -25.51
C ASP A 86 1.91 13.29 -25.10
N TRP A 87 2.20 13.78 -23.90
CA TRP A 87 1.62 15.02 -23.39
C TRP A 87 2.13 16.31 -24.07
N ASN A 88 3.13 16.20 -24.94
CA ASN A 88 3.71 17.28 -25.75
C ASN A 88 3.32 17.19 -27.23
N ASN A 89 2.30 16.39 -27.54
CA ASN A 89 1.86 16.12 -28.91
C ASN A 89 2.95 15.50 -29.81
N GLN A 90 3.89 14.75 -29.24
CA GLN A 90 4.86 13.97 -30.00
C GLN A 90 4.26 12.61 -30.32
N LEU A 91 4.48 12.12 -31.55
CA LEU A 91 4.20 10.74 -31.91
C LEU A 91 5.38 9.90 -31.46
N VAL A 92 5.14 9.03 -30.49
CA VAL A 92 6.14 8.18 -29.88
C VAL A 92 5.89 6.73 -30.26
N GLN A 93 6.89 6.09 -30.85
CA GLN A 93 6.92 4.65 -31.01
C GLN A 93 7.58 4.05 -29.77
N VAL A 94 6.87 3.18 -29.06
CA VAL A 94 7.45 2.42 -27.94
C VAL A 94 7.68 1.00 -28.40
N ASP A 95 8.95 0.60 -28.37
CA ASP A 95 9.40 -0.72 -28.73
C ASP A 95 9.90 -1.48 -27.50
N ARG A 96 9.63 -2.80 -27.44
CA ARG A 96 10.06 -3.62 -26.30
C ARG A 96 11.59 -3.63 -26.12
N ILE A 97 12.36 -3.54 -27.20
CA ILE A 97 13.82 -3.58 -27.18
C ILE A 97 14.38 -2.17 -26.96
N ASN A 98 13.96 -1.22 -27.80
CA ASN A 98 14.59 0.10 -27.88
C ASN A 98 13.90 1.18 -27.02
N GLY A 99 12.75 0.89 -26.42
CA GLY A 99 11.99 1.85 -25.63
C GLY A 99 11.30 2.92 -26.46
N ALA A 100 11.05 4.07 -25.83
CA ALA A 100 10.33 5.19 -26.43
C ALA A 100 11.22 5.99 -27.39
N ASN A 101 10.75 6.15 -28.64
CA ASN A 101 11.41 6.91 -29.68
C ASN A 101 10.42 7.87 -30.34
N ILE A 102 10.79 9.14 -30.47
CA ILE A 102 9.97 10.13 -31.16
C ILE A 102 10.10 9.90 -32.67
N VAL A 103 8.98 9.64 -33.34
CA VAL A 103 8.93 9.36 -34.78
C VAL A 103 8.09 10.39 -35.55
N GLY A 104 7.51 11.36 -34.84
CA GLY A 104 6.76 12.46 -35.45
C GLY A 104 5.99 13.28 -34.42
N TYR A 105 4.84 13.83 -34.82
CA TYR A 105 4.05 14.76 -33.99
C TYR A 105 2.56 14.78 -34.33
N CYS A 106 1.75 15.37 -33.46
CA CYS A 106 0.31 15.58 -33.58
C CYS A 106 0.03 17.08 -33.67
N GLN A 107 -0.60 17.54 -34.74
CA GLN A 107 -1.24 18.86 -34.79
C GLN A 107 -2.64 18.74 -34.21
N CYS A 108 -2.69 18.64 -32.89
CA CYS A 108 -3.89 18.29 -32.13
C CYS A 108 -3.94 19.22 -30.90
N PRO A 109 -5.12 19.46 -30.30
CA PRO A 109 -5.20 20.20 -29.04
C PRO A 109 -4.33 19.54 -27.98
N GLN A 110 -3.35 20.28 -27.43
CA GLN A 110 -2.45 19.75 -26.42
C GLN A 110 -3.18 19.67 -25.06
N PRO A 111 -3.29 18.48 -24.46
CA PRO A 111 -3.89 18.31 -23.15
C PRO A 111 -2.89 18.63 -22.04
N LEU A 112 -3.38 19.12 -20.89
CA LEU A 112 -2.56 19.28 -19.69
C LEU A 112 -2.29 17.90 -19.06
N ASN A 113 -1.03 17.59 -18.75
CA ASN A 113 -0.67 16.37 -18.03
C ASN A 113 -1.03 16.51 -16.54
N PRO A 114 -2.05 15.78 -16.04
CA PRO A 114 -2.46 15.86 -14.65
C PRO A 114 -1.45 15.20 -13.68
N TYR A 115 -0.47 14.46 -14.20
CA TYR A 115 0.49 13.69 -13.43
C TYR A 115 1.91 14.27 -13.40
N ALA A 116 2.20 15.32 -14.18
CA ALA A 116 3.56 15.80 -14.41
C ALA A 116 4.34 16.19 -13.14
N ARG A 117 3.65 16.64 -12.08
CA ARG A 117 4.25 17.12 -10.82
C ARG A 117 3.35 16.84 -9.61
N ILE A 118 2.93 15.58 -9.46
CA ILE A 118 2.04 15.18 -8.36
C ILE A 118 2.79 14.83 -7.09
N TYR A 119 4.06 14.42 -7.20
CA TYR A 119 4.84 14.08 -6.03
C TYR A 119 5.37 15.34 -5.36
N GLN A 120 5.02 15.49 -4.09
CA GLN A 120 5.62 16.45 -3.19
C GLN A 120 6.17 15.66 -2.00
N PRO A 121 7.48 15.77 -1.69
CA PRO A 121 8.05 15.09 -0.54
C PRO A 121 7.28 15.41 0.74
N PRO A 122 6.82 14.39 1.49
CA PRO A 122 6.07 14.63 2.71
C PRO A 122 6.96 15.25 3.78
N GLN A 123 6.32 15.89 4.75
CA GLN A 123 7.01 16.54 5.86
C GLN A 123 7.07 15.56 7.02
N TYR A 124 8.29 15.19 7.40
CA TYR A 124 8.55 14.30 8.51
C TYR A 124 8.76 15.10 9.79
N ASN A 125 8.16 14.64 10.89
CA ASN A 125 8.37 15.24 12.19
C ASN A 125 9.44 14.47 12.94
N LYS A 126 10.53 15.16 13.28
CA LYS A 126 11.67 14.58 14.00
C LYS A 126 11.33 14.12 15.43
N ASN A 127 10.17 14.52 15.92
CA ASN A 127 9.71 14.22 17.27
C ASN A 127 8.56 13.19 17.29
N VAL A 128 8.06 12.77 16.13
CA VAL A 128 6.95 11.81 15.97
C VAL A 128 7.39 10.65 15.10
N GLY A 129 7.45 9.45 15.67
CA GLY A 129 8.04 8.31 14.98
C GLY A 129 8.11 7.03 15.81
N VAL A 130 8.79 6.03 15.26
CA VAL A 130 8.98 4.71 15.87
C VAL A 130 10.43 4.61 16.35
N GLU A 131 10.59 4.24 17.62
CA GLU A 131 11.91 3.96 18.19
C GLU A 131 12.26 2.50 17.92
N THR A 132 13.43 2.25 17.32
CA THR A 132 13.93 0.92 16.98
C THR A 132 15.32 0.73 17.59
N ALA A 133 15.84 -0.50 17.56
CA ALA A 133 17.23 -0.75 17.96
C ALA A 133 18.25 0.04 17.10
N ASN A 134 17.86 0.41 15.88
CA ASN A 134 18.69 1.14 14.92
C ASN A 134 18.50 2.66 15.00
N GLY A 135 17.65 3.14 15.92
CA GLY A 135 17.43 4.56 16.20
C GLY A 135 15.98 5.00 16.03
N PHE A 136 15.78 6.31 15.93
CA PHE A 136 14.46 6.91 15.79
C PHE A 136 14.08 7.07 14.31
N HIS A 137 12.97 6.46 13.90
CA HIS A 137 12.44 6.52 12.54
C HIS A 137 11.24 7.47 12.49
N PRO A 138 11.38 8.67 11.90
CA PRO A 138 10.32 9.66 11.89
C PRO A 138 9.19 9.25 10.94
N LEU A 139 7.96 9.64 11.28
CA LEU A 139 6.78 9.41 10.46
C LEU A 139 6.29 10.71 9.78
N PRO A 140 5.59 10.63 8.63
CA PRO A 140 5.00 11.80 8.00
C PRO A 140 3.85 12.37 8.81
N ASN A 141 3.83 13.70 8.96
CA ASN A 141 2.76 14.41 9.69
C ASN A 141 1.35 14.16 9.13
N GLN A 142 1.24 13.81 7.84
CA GLN A 142 -0.02 13.62 7.15
C GLN A 142 -0.77 12.34 7.55
N ILE A 143 -0.09 11.37 8.19
CA ILE A 143 -0.64 10.03 8.43
C ILE A 143 -0.76 9.70 9.91
N VAL A 144 0.02 10.37 10.77
CA VAL A 144 0.07 10.01 12.19
C VAL A 144 -1.18 10.51 12.92
N ASP A 145 -1.90 9.59 13.55
CA ASP A 145 -2.93 9.92 14.54
C ASP A 145 -2.31 9.99 15.95
N VAL A 146 -2.03 11.22 16.39
CA VAL A 146 -1.45 11.49 17.71
C VAL A 146 -2.39 11.17 18.88
N ASN A 147 -3.69 10.97 18.63
CA ASN A 147 -4.67 10.67 19.66
C ASN A 147 -4.87 9.17 19.89
N LYS A 148 -4.31 8.33 19.01
CA LYS A 148 -4.41 6.87 19.10
C LYS A 148 -3.08 6.19 18.78
N PRO A 149 -1.96 6.55 19.45
CA PRO A 149 -0.62 6.17 19.02
C PRO A 149 -0.25 4.70 19.30
N TYR A 150 -1.13 3.91 19.92
CA TYR A 150 -0.81 2.55 20.37
C TYR A 150 -1.13 1.47 19.34
N GLY A 151 -0.20 0.51 19.20
CA GLY A 151 -0.34 -0.70 18.39
C GLY A 151 -0.84 -1.92 19.18
N ASN A 152 -0.80 -3.08 18.54
CA ASN A 152 -1.13 -4.37 19.16
C ASN A 152 0.02 -4.89 20.02
N VAL A 153 -0.31 -5.55 21.14
CA VAL A 153 0.69 -6.31 21.92
C VAL A 153 0.86 -7.68 21.27
N MET A 154 2.11 -8.05 20.98
CA MET A 154 2.47 -9.39 20.53
C MET A 154 2.63 -10.31 21.74
N ILE A 155 1.80 -11.35 21.83
CA ILE A 155 1.76 -12.30 22.95
C ILE A 155 1.57 -13.72 22.45
N THR A 156 2.14 -14.69 23.15
CA THR A 156 1.95 -16.12 22.88
C THR A 156 1.90 -16.94 24.17
N SER A 157 1.56 -18.22 24.05
CA SER A 157 1.53 -19.16 25.17
C SER A 157 2.90 -19.80 25.44
N GLU A 158 3.13 -20.24 26.68
CA GLU A 158 4.31 -21.05 27.05
C GLU A 158 4.45 -22.29 26.17
N GLN A 159 3.33 -22.95 25.86
CA GLN A 159 3.32 -24.14 25.03
C GLN A 159 3.82 -23.85 23.61
N LYS A 160 3.34 -22.78 22.98
CA LYS A 160 3.77 -22.39 21.63
C LYS A 160 5.23 -21.96 21.60
N ALA A 161 5.67 -21.22 22.62
CA ALA A 161 7.08 -20.89 22.76
C ALA A 161 7.95 -22.16 22.89
N LEU A 162 7.49 -23.17 23.65
CA LEU A 162 8.20 -24.44 23.83
C LEU A 162 8.25 -25.25 22.53
N GLU A 163 7.14 -25.33 21.80
CA GLU A 163 7.07 -25.96 20.47
C GLU A 163 8.10 -25.31 19.53
N CYS A 164 8.13 -23.98 19.45
CA CYS A 164 9.10 -23.24 18.64
C CYS A 164 10.55 -23.47 19.08
N TYR A 165 10.81 -23.49 20.39
CA TYR A 165 12.15 -23.73 20.92
C TYR A 165 12.66 -25.12 20.52
N GLN A 166 11.85 -26.16 20.73
CA GLN A 166 12.21 -27.54 20.40
C GLN A 166 12.44 -27.75 18.90
N GLN A 167 11.59 -27.16 18.05
CA GLN A 167 11.73 -27.25 16.59
C GLN A 167 12.94 -26.49 16.04
N SER A 168 13.53 -25.61 16.85
CA SER A 168 14.64 -24.75 16.45
C SER A 168 15.99 -25.23 16.99
N LEU A 169 16.05 -26.35 17.69
CA LEU A 169 17.31 -26.95 18.11
C LEU A 169 18.03 -27.59 16.90
N ASN A 170 19.33 -27.35 16.82
CA ASN A 170 20.23 -28.08 15.93
C ASN A 170 20.47 -29.49 16.49
N ILE A 171 21.10 -30.35 15.68
CA ILE A 171 21.42 -31.74 16.06
C ILE A 171 22.32 -31.79 17.31
N ASP A 172 23.18 -30.78 17.50
CA ASP A 172 24.07 -30.65 18.66
C ASP A 172 23.39 -30.07 19.91
N GLY A 173 22.08 -29.80 19.85
CA GLY A 173 21.30 -29.20 20.94
C GLY A 173 21.46 -27.69 21.07
N THR A 174 22.19 -27.02 20.19
CA THR A 174 22.27 -25.55 20.17
C THR A 174 21.02 -24.95 19.53
N LEU A 175 20.56 -23.80 20.04
CA LEU A 175 19.37 -23.13 19.49
C LEU A 175 19.71 -22.35 18.22
N ASN A 176 19.01 -22.63 17.13
CA ASN A 176 19.04 -21.82 15.92
C ASN A 176 18.16 -20.58 16.10
N ARG A 177 18.79 -19.42 16.31
CA ARG A 177 18.11 -18.15 16.61
C ARG A 177 17.14 -17.72 15.50
N ASP A 178 17.51 -17.91 14.24
CA ASP A 178 16.67 -17.50 13.11
C ASP A 178 15.44 -18.39 12.99
N LYS A 179 15.59 -19.72 13.10
CA LYS A 179 14.44 -20.65 13.12
C LYS A 179 13.52 -20.34 14.28
N PHE A 180 14.09 -20.10 15.46
CA PHE A 180 13.33 -19.76 16.65
C PHE A 180 12.58 -18.44 16.49
N GLY A 181 13.26 -17.39 16.03
CA GLY A 181 12.66 -16.07 15.80
C GLY A 181 11.53 -16.11 14.76
N ASN A 182 11.74 -16.83 13.65
CA ASN A 182 10.68 -17.01 12.64
C ASN A 182 9.46 -17.74 13.23
N CYS A 183 9.67 -18.84 13.97
CA CYS A 183 8.57 -19.58 14.58
C CYS A 183 7.82 -18.73 15.63
N MET A 184 8.56 -18.02 16.48
CA MET A 184 7.98 -17.13 17.49
C MET A 184 7.13 -16.05 16.83
N ILE A 185 7.65 -15.35 15.82
CA ILE A 185 6.89 -14.31 15.12
C ILE A 185 5.62 -14.85 14.47
N GLN A 186 5.67 -16.05 13.88
CA GLN A 186 4.47 -16.71 13.31
C GLN A 186 3.39 -17.02 14.36
N ASN A 187 3.77 -17.16 15.63
CA ASN A 187 2.86 -17.38 16.76
C ASN A 187 2.76 -16.14 17.66
N LEU A 188 3.12 -14.95 17.17
CA LEU A 188 3.03 -13.70 17.95
C LEU A 188 2.32 -12.61 17.15
N ALA A 189 2.53 -12.60 15.84
CA ALA A 189 2.02 -11.61 14.90
C ALA A 189 0.78 -12.15 14.17
N GLY A 190 -0.17 -11.26 13.86
CA GLY A 190 -1.30 -11.60 13.02
C GLY A 190 -0.91 -11.75 11.54
N ASP A 191 -1.86 -12.25 10.73
CA ASP A 191 -1.63 -12.51 9.31
C ASP A 191 -1.13 -11.28 8.54
N LYS A 192 -1.69 -10.11 8.82
CA LYS A 192 -1.32 -8.85 8.16
C LYS A 192 0.10 -8.44 8.51
N GLU A 193 0.48 -8.56 9.78
CA GLU A 193 1.83 -8.25 10.25
C GLU A 193 2.87 -9.20 9.64
N LEU A 194 2.53 -10.49 9.51
CA LEU A 194 3.36 -11.47 8.83
C LEU A 194 3.50 -11.17 7.33
N GLU A 195 2.43 -10.76 6.66
CA GLU A 195 2.48 -10.32 5.26
C GLU A 195 3.42 -9.12 5.10
N ILE A 196 3.32 -8.10 5.97
CA ILE A 196 4.22 -6.93 5.96
C ILE A 196 5.67 -7.35 6.18
N LEU A 197 5.94 -8.23 7.16
CA LEU A 197 7.29 -8.70 7.44
C LEU A 197 7.89 -9.45 6.25
N ASN A 198 7.12 -10.39 5.68
CA ASN A 198 7.52 -11.18 4.52
C ASN A 198 7.74 -10.30 3.29
N CYS A 199 6.94 -9.25 3.15
CA CYS A 199 7.11 -8.26 2.10
C CYS A 199 8.49 -7.60 2.16
N VAL A 200 8.90 -7.11 3.34
CA VAL A 200 10.23 -6.52 3.52
C VAL A 200 11.32 -7.54 3.27
N LYS A 201 11.19 -8.73 3.88
CA LYS A 201 12.19 -9.79 3.81
C LYS A 201 12.47 -10.27 2.38
N ASN A 202 11.45 -10.29 1.52
CA ASN A 202 11.55 -10.86 0.17
C ASN A 202 11.79 -9.80 -0.92
N SER A 203 11.71 -8.51 -0.59
CA SER A 203 11.91 -7.44 -1.57
C SER A 203 13.39 -7.14 -1.77
N GLN A 204 13.81 -6.98 -3.04
CA GLN A 204 15.22 -6.72 -3.36
C GLN A 204 15.58 -5.23 -3.28
N ASN A 205 14.59 -4.36 -3.44
CA ASN A 205 14.77 -2.91 -3.48
C ASN A 205 13.49 -2.17 -3.00
N SER A 206 13.62 -0.86 -2.80
CA SER A 206 12.54 -0.02 -2.27
C SER A 206 11.32 0.07 -3.19
N VAL A 207 11.46 -0.16 -4.51
CA VAL A 207 10.33 -0.16 -5.46
C VAL A 207 9.48 -1.42 -5.26
N GLU A 208 10.10 -2.60 -5.26
CA GLU A 208 9.43 -3.87 -4.98
C GLU A 208 8.75 -3.86 -3.62
N GLN A 209 9.49 -3.40 -2.60
CA GLN A 209 8.99 -3.26 -1.23
C GLN A 209 7.76 -2.35 -1.18
N THR A 210 7.82 -1.20 -1.85
CA THR A 210 6.69 -0.25 -1.91
C THR A 210 5.47 -0.89 -2.59
N MET A 211 5.65 -1.52 -3.75
CA MET A 211 4.53 -2.15 -4.47
C MET A 211 3.90 -3.29 -3.66
N CYS A 212 4.73 -4.14 -3.07
CA CYS A 212 4.26 -5.22 -2.22
C CYS A 212 3.47 -4.69 -1.01
N MET A 213 3.92 -3.63 -0.34
CA MET A 213 3.19 -3.00 0.76
C MET A 213 1.89 -2.33 0.31
N ILE A 214 1.85 -1.68 -0.86
CA ILE A 214 0.60 -1.14 -1.41
C ILE A 214 -0.41 -2.27 -1.63
N GLY A 215 0.05 -3.45 -2.09
CA GLY A 215 -0.81 -4.61 -2.27
C GLY A 215 -1.36 -5.23 -0.98
N ILE A 216 -0.61 -5.16 0.12
CA ILE A 216 -1.02 -5.66 1.44
C ILE A 216 -1.92 -4.65 2.17
N LEU A 217 -1.58 -3.37 2.06
CA LEU A 217 -2.20 -2.30 2.84
C LEU A 217 -3.38 -1.65 2.12
N GLY A 218 -3.53 -1.83 0.81
CA GLY A 218 -4.69 -1.37 0.05
C GLY A 218 -5.83 -2.41 -0.01
N GLY A 219 -6.80 -2.15 -0.88
CA GLY A 219 -7.89 -3.10 -1.15
C GLY A 219 -7.56 -4.06 -2.29
N ASN A 220 -8.56 -4.84 -2.73
CA ASN A 220 -8.45 -5.76 -3.86
C ASN A 220 -7.95 -5.05 -5.14
N ARG A 221 -8.32 -3.77 -5.33
CA ARG A 221 -7.88 -2.95 -6.46
C ARG A 221 -6.39 -2.65 -6.38
N GLU A 222 -5.91 -2.12 -5.26
CA GLU A 222 -4.49 -1.80 -5.03
C GLU A 222 -3.61 -3.04 -5.14
N LYS A 223 -4.10 -4.20 -4.68
CA LYS A 223 -3.43 -5.49 -4.87
C LYS A 223 -3.23 -5.83 -6.35
N GLN A 224 -4.28 -5.73 -7.16
CA GLN A 224 -4.20 -5.99 -8.60
C GLN A 224 -3.30 -4.98 -9.33
N ILE A 225 -3.40 -3.70 -8.96
CA ILE A 225 -2.54 -2.62 -9.48
C ILE A 225 -1.08 -2.94 -9.17
N SER A 226 -0.76 -3.25 -7.92
CA SER A 226 0.61 -3.50 -7.46
C SER A 226 1.23 -4.72 -8.14
N GLN A 227 0.46 -5.80 -8.31
CA GLN A 227 0.91 -7.00 -9.03
C GLN A 227 1.27 -6.68 -10.49
N LYS A 228 0.39 -5.98 -11.21
CA LYS A 228 0.67 -5.56 -12.60
C LYS A 228 1.88 -4.65 -12.70
N LEU A 229 2.02 -3.71 -11.76
CA LEU A 229 3.18 -2.81 -11.74
C LEU A 229 4.48 -3.55 -11.45
N LEU A 230 4.44 -4.57 -10.60
CA LEU A 230 5.59 -5.41 -10.31
C LEU A 230 5.98 -6.27 -11.54
N GLU A 231 5.01 -6.78 -12.30
CA GLU A 231 5.26 -7.45 -13.58
C GLU A 231 5.99 -6.52 -14.57
N CYS A 232 5.52 -5.27 -14.70
CA CYS A 232 6.18 -4.27 -15.55
C CYS A 232 7.58 -3.90 -15.04
N TYR A 233 7.75 -3.77 -13.73
CA TYR A 233 9.05 -3.51 -13.12
C TYR A 233 10.03 -4.65 -13.35
N ASN A 234 9.59 -5.89 -13.23
CA ASN A 234 10.43 -7.07 -13.51
C ASN A 234 10.82 -7.15 -14.99
N ALA A 235 9.97 -6.66 -15.90
CA ALA A 235 10.25 -6.65 -17.33
C ALA A 235 11.17 -5.50 -17.77
N TYR A 236 11.02 -4.30 -17.17
CA TYR A 236 11.60 -3.06 -17.70
C TYR A 236 12.36 -2.21 -16.67
N GLY A 237 12.39 -2.61 -15.40
CA GLY A 237 13.02 -1.88 -14.32
C GLY A 237 12.45 -0.47 -14.18
N THR A 238 13.34 0.52 -14.07
CA THR A 238 12.98 1.94 -13.93
C THR A 238 12.79 2.66 -15.28
N ASP A 239 12.73 1.94 -16.40
CA ASP A 239 12.39 2.53 -17.71
C ASP A 239 10.87 2.67 -17.84
N TYR A 240 10.30 3.62 -17.11
CA TYR A 240 8.86 3.88 -17.06
C TYR A 240 8.26 4.23 -18.42
N SER A 241 9.06 4.66 -19.40
CA SER A 241 8.57 4.91 -20.76
C SER A 241 8.02 3.64 -21.43
N LYS A 242 8.49 2.46 -21.01
CA LYS A 242 8.01 1.15 -21.49
C LYS A 242 6.77 0.65 -20.76
N TYR A 243 6.35 1.30 -19.68
CA TYR A 243 5.17 0.87 -18.92
C TYR A 243 3.88 1.06 -19.71
N ALA A 244 3.80 2.06 -20.59
CA ALA A 244 2.68 2.22 -21.53
C ALA A 244 2.51 0.98 -22.43
N LEU A 245 3.62 0.35 -22.85
CA LEU A 245 3.61 -0.89 -23.62
C LEU A 245 3.27 -2.10 -22.74
N CYS A 246 3.81 -2.17 -21.53
CA CYS A 246 3.51 -3.24 -20.57
C CYS A 246 2.02 -3.31 -20.21
N LEU A 247 1.41 -2.14 -20.05
CA LEU A 247 0.01 -1.98 -19.66
C LEU A 247 -0.91 -1.86 -20.87
N ALA A 248 -0.40 -2.03 -22.08
CA ALA A 248 -1.19 -2.02 -23.30
C ALA A 248 -2.23 -3.15 -23.24
N GLY A 249 -3.51 -2.80 -23.46
CA GLY A 249 -4.63 -3.73 -23.30
C GLY A 249 -5.25 -3.78 -21.90
N THR A 250 -4.72 -3.02 -20.94
CA THR A 250 -5.44 -2.75 -19.69
C THR A 250 -6.38 -1.55 -19.84
N ASN A 251 -7.42 -1.50 -19.01
CA ASN A 251 -8.31 -0.33 -18.97
C ASN A 251 -7.59 0.85 -18.35
N SER A 252 -7.81 2.05 -18.90
CA SER A 252 -7.30 3.30 -18.31
C SER A 252 -7.84 3.47 -16.89
N ASP A 253 -6.93 3.48 -15.92
CA ASP A 253 -7.23 3.70 -14.51
C ASP A 253 -6.42 4.91 -13.99
N PRO A 254 -7.08 6.01 -13.58
CA PRO A 254 -6.40 7.17 -13.02
C PRO A 254 -5.58 6.88 -11.76
N GLN A 255 -5.99 5.92 -10.92
CA GLN A 255 -5.25 5.54 -9.72
C GLN A 255 -3.97 4.76 -10.07
N LEU A 256 -4.03 3.88 -11.07
CA LEU A 256 -2.85 3.20 -11.61
C LEU A 256 -1.84 4.22 -12.13
N ALA A 257 -2.29 5.14 -13.00
CA ALA A 257 -1.44 6.21 -13.55
C ALA A 257 -0.84 7.11 -12.46
N LYS A 258 -1.65 7.46 -11.43
CA LYS A 258 -1.20 8.23 -10.28
C LYS A 258 -0.11 7.48 -9.49
N LEU A 259 -0.32 6.20 -9.18
CA LEU A 259 0.65 5.40 -8.44
C LEU A 259 1.98 5.27 -9.19
N ILE A 260 1.93 4.97 -10.50
CA ILE A 260 3.11 4.95 -11.37
C ILE A 260 3.86 6.28 -11.27
N SER A 261 3.15 7.38 -11.45
CA SER A 261 3.73 8.72 -11.43
C SER A 261 4.35 9.08 -10.08
N CYS A 262 3.74 8.65 -8.97
CA CYS A 262 4.31 8.81 -7.63
C CYS A 262 5.63 8.06 -7.46
N ILE A 263 5.68 6.78 -7.86
CA ILE A 263 6.87 5.94 -7.74
C ILE A 263 7.98 6.46 -8.67
N GLU A 264 7.62 6.84 -9.89
CA GLU A 264 8.54 7.33 -10.91
C GLU A 264 9.22 8.64 -10.50
N GLN A 265 8.44 9.63 -10.03
CA GLN A 265 8.98 10.91 -9.57
C GLN A 265 9.87 10.74 -8.35
N GLN A 266 9.52 9.82 -7.44
CA GLN A 266 10.38 9.45 -6.31
C GLN A 266 11.65 8.72 -6.74
N SER A 267 11.58 7.86 -7.76
CA SER A 267 12.73 7.12 -8.29
C SER A 267 13.78 8.07 -8.86
N ARG A 268 13.35 9.10 -9.59
CA ARG A 268 14.23 10.16 -10.11
C ARG A 268 14.98 10.93 -9.03
N THR A 269 14.42 11.06 -7.83
CA THR A 269 15.04 11.78 -6.71
C THR A 269 15.69 10.86 -5.68
N GLY A 270 15.65 9.54 -5.87
CA GLY A 270 16.15 8.56 -4.90
C GLY A 270 15.34 8.50 -3.59
N GLN A 271 14.07 8.92 -3.64
CA GLN A 271 13.20 9.05 -2.47
C GLN A 271 12.09 7.98 -2.42
N VAL A 272 12.24 6.89 -3.16
CA VAL A 272 11.22 5.82 -3.16
C VAL A 272 11.16 5.20 -1.78
N SER A 273 10.01 5.35 -1.14
CA SER A 273 9.64 4.60 0.05
C SER A 273 8.13 4.40 0.06
N PHE A 274 7.68 3.43 0.85
CA PHE A 274 6.26 3.21 1.01
C PHE A 274 5.57 4.46 1.56
N MET A 275 6.11 5.11 2.60
CA MET A 275 5.48 6.29 3.21
C MET A 275 5.38 7.47 2.24
N ASN A 276 6.44 7.73 1.46
CA ASN A 276 6.43 8.77 0.45
C ASN A 276 5.40 8.48 -0.66
N THR A 277 5.31 7.22 -1.07
CA THR A 277 4.32 6.77 -2.06
C THR A 277 2.91 6.81 -1.51
N ALA A 278 2.68 6.41 -0.26
CA ALA A 278 1.37 6.44 0.38
C ALA A 278 0.80 7.86 0.46
N VAL A 279 1.61 8.86 0.85
CA VAL A 279 1.18 10.26 0.86
C VAL A 279 0.84 10.76 -0.55
N CYS A 280 1.68 10.45 -1.54
CA CYS A 280 1.47 10.88 -2.92
C CYS A 280 0.24 10.21 -3.55
N TYR A 281 0.13 8.89 -3.42
CA TYR A 281 -0.96 8.08 -3.96
C TYR A 281 -2.29 8.43 -3.31
N GLY A 282 -2.30 8.59 -1.99
CA GLY A 282 -3.47 8.90 -1.18
C GLY A 282 -3.62 7.89 -0.06
N VAL A 283 -3.37 8.34 1.17
CA VAL A 283 -3.41 7.51 2.38
C VAL A 283 -4.80 6.94 2.65
N GLN A 284 -5.85 7.59 2.18
CA GLN A 284 -7.24 7.12 2.28
C GLN A 284 -7.50 5.82 1.49
N ASN A 285 -6.64 5.50 0.53
CA ASN A 285 -6.72 4.25 -0.24
C ASN A 285 -6.01 3.09 0.48
N LEU A 286 -5.39 3.36 1.64
CA LEU A 286 -4.53 2.44 2.37
C LEU A 286 -4.97 2.33 3.83
N ASN A 287 -4.92 1.13 4.39
CA ASN A 287 -5.20 0.87 5.79
C ASN A 287 -3.95 1.14 6.64
N LEU A 288 -3.70 2.44 6.88
CA LEU A 288 -2.55 2.97 7.64
C LEU A 288 -2.93 3.46 9.03
N ASN A 289 -3.52 2.57 9.83
CA ASN A 289 -3.70 2.84 11.25
C ASN A 289 -2.34 2.84 12.02
N PRO A 290 -2.28 3.39 13.24
CA PRO A 290 -1.04 3.49 14.01
C PRO A 290 -0.34 2.15 14.26
N GLU A 291 -1.09 1.07 14.43
CA GLU A 291 -0.58 -0.30 14.51
C GLU A 291 0.19 -0.67 13.24
N THR A 292 -0.43 -0.51 12.07
CA THR A 292 0.19 -0.80 10.78
C THR A 292 1.45 0.06 10.59
N GLN A 293 1.42 1.33 11.00
CA GLN A 293 2.59 2.22 10.91
C GLN A 293 3.76 1.71 11.76
N ILE A 294 3.50 1.29 13.01
CA ILE A 294 4.53 0.70 13.88
C ILE A 294 5.09 -0.58 13.28
N ILE A 295 4.22 -1.53 12.91
CA ILE A 295 4.63 -2.81 12.33
C ILE A 295 5.47 -2.60 11.08
N LEU A 296 5.02 -1.72 10.19
CA LEU A 296 5.70 -1.37 8.96
C LEU A 296 7.10 -0.80 9.20
N GLU A 297 7.21 0.24 10.03
CA GLU A 297 8.52 0.85 10.31
C GLU A 297 9.46 -0.14 11.02
N CYS A 298 8.93 -0.97 11.93
CA CYS A 298 9.71 -2.01 12.57
C CYS A 298 10.21 -3.06 11.58
N ALA A 299 9.37 -3.48 10.62
CA ALA A 299 9.77 -4.43 9.57
C ALA A 299 10.84 -3.83 8.65
N ILE A 300 10.68 -2.57 8.25
CA ILE A 300 11.67 -1.84 7.44
C ILE A 300 12.99 -1.70 8.19
N ALA A 301 12.94 -1.22 9.45
CA ALA A 301 14.11 -0.96 10.26
C ALA A 301 14.87 -2.24 10.62
N SER A 302 14.18 -3.38 10.76
CA SER A 302 14.81 -4.68 11.00
C SER A 302 15.33 -5.35 9.72
N GLY A 303 15.03 -4.81 8.54
CA GLY A 303 15.30 -5.48 7.26
C GLY A 303 14.58 -6.82 7.12
N GLY A 304 13.47 -7.02 7.83
CA GLY A 304 12.76 -8.29 7.84
C GLY A 304 13.33 -9.36 8.79
N GLU A 305 14.33 -9.03 9.61
CA GLU A 305 14.88 -9.97 10.60
C GLU A 305 13.88 -10.19 11.76
N PRO A 306 13.41 -11.43 12.01
CA PRO A 306 12.31 -11.69 12.93
C PRO A 306 12.55 -11.24 14.38
N TYR A 307 13.76 -11.41 14.91
CA TYR A 307 14.07 -11.08 16.31
C TYR A 307 14.04 -9.58 16.56
N THR A 308 14.74 -8.82 15.71
CA THR A 308 14.80 -7.36 15.74
C THR A 308 13.43 -6.76 15.45
N PHE A 309 12.69 -7.36 14.51
CA PHE A 309 11.29 -7.03 14.26
C PHE A 309 10.45 -7.20 15.53
N ALA A 310 10.53 -8.35 16.20
CA ALA A 310 9.78 -8.62 17.44
C ALA A 310 10.08 -7.60 18.54
N GLY A 311 11.36 -7.27 18.74
CA GLY A 311 11.77 -6.30 19.76
C GLY A 311 11.22 -4.89 19.51
N CYS A 312 11.14 -4.48 18.24
CA CYS A 312 10.56 -3.19 17.85
C CYS A 312 9.02 -3.22 17.90
N ALA A 313 8.42 -4.21 17.24
CA ALA A 313 6.99 -4.28 16.97
C ALA A 313 6.17 -4.75 18.18
N GLY A 314 6.75 -5.60 19.04
CA GLY A 314 6.11 -6.08 20.26
C GLY A 314 6.57 -5.39 21.55
N GLY A 315 7.51 -4.46 21.45
CA GLY A 315 7.94 -3.61 22.56
C GLY A 315 8.90 -4.26 23.57
N GLN A 316 9.23 -3.49 24.61
CA GLN A 316 10.33 -3.80 25.53
C GLN A 316 10.14 -5.11 26.31
N LEU A 317 8.91 -5.41 26.75
CA LEU A 317 8.66 -6.63 27.51
C LEU A 317 8.70 -7.88 26.65
N LEU A 318 8.25 -7.82 25.39
CA LEU A 318 8.44 -8.94 24.47
C LEU A 318 9.92 -9.20 24.23
N SER A 319 10.70 -8.14 23.98
CA SER A 319 12.15 -8.29 23.76
C SER A 319 12.82 -8.98 24.95
N ARG A 320 12.44 -8.62 26.18
CA ARG A 320 12.92 -9.28 27.41
C ARG A 320 12.50 -10.74 27.51
N GLU A 321 11.27 -11.07 27.15
CA GLU A 321 10.83 -12.46 27.13
C GLU A 321 11.60 -13.27 26.09
N LEU A 322 11.83 -12.74 24.90
CA LEU A 322 12.64 -13.40 23.89
C LEU A 322 14.10 -13.58 24.35
N ASP A 323 14.71 -12.58 24.98
CA ASP A 323 16.06 -12.68 25.56
C ASP A 323 16.14 -13.80 26.61
N LYS A 324 15.11 -13.95 27.46
CA LYS A 324 15.02 -15.06 28.42
C LYS A 324 14.93 -16.41 27.72
N CYS A 325 14.18 -16.52 26.62
CA CYS A 325 14.10 -17.78 25.87
C CYS A 325 15.48 -18.22 25.41
N LEU A 326 16.28 -17.27 24.92
CA LEU A 326 17.61 -17.52 24.41
C LEU A 326 18.64 -17.80 25.51
N THR A 327 18.43 -17.28 26.72
CA THR A 327 19.39 -17.36 27.83
C THR A 327 19.09 -18.51 28.80
N TYR A 328 17.81 -18.70 29.13
CA TYR A 328 17.35 -19.61 30.19
C TYR A 328 16.38 -20.68 29.68
N GLY A 329 16.05 -20.68 28.39
CA GLY A 329 15.06 -21.56 27.79
C GLY A 329 13.62 -21.09 28.02
N VAL A 330 12.66 -21.92 27.62
CA VAL A 330 11.23 -21.67 27.78
C VAL A 330 10.72 -22.28 29.08
N GLY A 331 9.87 -21.52 29.79
CA GLY A 331 9.18 -22.00 30.98
C GLY A 331 10.00 -21.94 32.28
N GLY A 332 9.53 -22.64 33.30
CA GLY A 332 10.19 -22.68 34.61
C GLY A 332 10.15 -21.34 35.37
N GLN A 333 11.10 -21.15 36.29
CA GLN A 333 11.15 -19.95 37.15
C GLN A 333 11.89 -18.77 36.50
N ASN A 334 12.88 -19.03 35.64
CA ASN A 334 13.75 -18.03 35.03
C ASN A 334 13.61 -17.94 33.49
N GLY A 335 13.02 -18.94 32.85
CA GLY A 335 12.79 -18.95 31.40
C GLY A 335 11.65 -18.05 30.98
N CYS A 336 11.52 -17.89 29.67
CA CYS A 336 10.51 -17.04 29.07
C CYS A 336 9.14 -17.70 29.07
N PHE A 337 8.09 -16.88 29.03
CA PHE A 337 6.67 -17.27 29.00
C PHE A 337 6.22 -18.23 30.11
N GLY A 338 7.09 -18.54 31.09
CA GLY A 338 6.78 -19.39 32.24
C GLY A 338 6.06 -18.66 33.37
N LYS A 339 6.16 -19.19 34.59
CA LYS A 339 5.49 -18.65 35.80
C LYS A 339 5.80 -17.17 36.08
N ASN A 340 6.90 -16.66 35.52
CA ASN A 340 7.41 -15.32 35.72
C ASN A 340 7.35 -14.41 34.48
N ASN A 341 6.45 -14.69 33.52
CA ASN A 341 6.23 -13.92 32.30
C ASN A 341 6.09 -12.40 32.57
N ASP A 342 7.01 -11.61 32.02
CA ASP A 342 7.09 -10.16 32.21
C ASP A 342 5.92 -9.43 31.55
N ILE A 343 5.45 -9.90 30.40
CA ILE A 343 4.31 -9.29 29.69
C ILE A 343 3.05 -9.37 30.56
N ILE A 344 2.75 -10.56 31.10
CA ILE A 344 1.58 -10.77 31.97
C ILE A 344 1.70 -9.95 33.26
N LYS A 345 2.90 -9.87 33.85
CA LYS A 345 3.15 -9.01 35.02
C LYS A 345 2.91 -7.54 34.71
N GLY A 346 3.38 -7.06 33.56
CA GLY A 346 3.15 -5.69 33.10
C GLY A 346 1.67 -5.39 32.90
N LEU A 347 0.95 -6.28 32.21
CA LEU A 347 -0.50 -6.17 32.00
C LEU A 347 -1.27 -6.18 33.33
N ALA A 348 -0.90 -7.03 34.28
CA ALA A 348 -1.51 -7.07 35.60
C ALA A 348 -1.24 -5.80 36.41
N ALA A 349 -0.03 -5.23 36.31
CA ALA A 349 0.31 -3.96 36.96
C ALA A 349 -0.52 -2.79 36.41
N ILE A 350 -0.80 -2.77 35.11
CA ILE A 350 -1.74 -1.81 34.51
C ILE A 350 -3.15 -1.99 35.10
N GLY A 351 -3.63 -3.23 35.21
CA GLY A 351 -4.93 -3.53 35.82
C GLY A 351 -5.05 -3.06 37.26
N GLN A 352 -3.98 -3.19 38.05
CA GLN A 352 -3.89 -2.64 39.41
C GLN A 352 -3.94 -1.11 39.41
N ALA A 353 -3.22 -0.47 38.50
CA ALA A 353 -3.25 0.99 38.37
C ALA A 353 -4.65 1.50 37.96
N LEU A 354 -5.34 0.80 37.06
CA LEU A 354 -6.73 1.08 36.68
C LEU A 354 -7.71 0.88 37.84
N ASN A 355 -7.53 -0.17 38.64
CA ASN A 355 -8.33 -0.38 39.87
C ASN A 355 -8.18 0.80 40.84
N ILE A 356 -6.99 1.34 40.99
CA ILE A 356 -6.71 2.49 41.87
C ILE A 356 -7.35 3.77 41.31
N GLU A 357 -7.26 4.00 40.00
CA GLU A 357 -7.68 5.26 39.39
C GLU A 357 -9.20 5.34 39.14
N PHE A 358 -9.80 4.28 38.60
CA PHE A 358 -11.20 4.26 38.17
C PHE A 358 -12.10 3.39 39.07
N GLY A 359 -11.51 2.63 39.98
CA GLY A 359 -12.22 1.67 40.82
C GLY A 359 -12.44 0.31 40.13
N PRO A 360 -12.61 -0.77 40.93
CA PRO A 360 -12.74 -2.13 40.41
C PRO A 360 -14.04 -2.40 39.65
N ASN A 361 -15.03 -1.52 39.80
CA ASN A 361 -16.34 -1.66 39.15
C ASN A 361 -16.47 -0.96 37.80
N ASN A 362 -15.48 -0.14 37.42
CA ASN A 362 -15.45 0.56 36.14
C ASN A 362 -15.32 -0.42 34.96
N ASP A 363 -16.01 -0.14 33.85
CA ASP A 363 -16.07 -1.02 32.69
C ASP A 363 -14.70 -1.23 32.02
N LEU A 364 -13.85 -0.20 31.95
CA LEU A 364 -12.49 -0.31 31.42
C LEU A 364 -11.64 -1.26 32.28
N THR A 365 -11.72 -1.06 33.60
CA THR A 365 -10.98 -1.83 34.59
C THR A 365 -11.39 -3.31 34.58
N LYS A 366 -12.70 -3.58 34.55
CA LYS A 366 -13.24 -4.95 34.46
C LYS A 366 -12.82 -5.60 33.15
N THR A 367 -13.00 -4.90 32.03
CA THR A 367 -12.66 -5.40 30.70
C THR A 367 -11.18 -5.76 30.63
N TRP A 368 -10.30 -4.84 31.06
CA TRP A 368 -8.87 -5.09 31.11
C TRP A 368 -8.50 -6.31 31.98
N ASN A 369 -8.97 -6.35 33.23
CA ASN A 369 -8.61 -7.42 34.16
C ASN A 369 -9.12 -8.79 33.69
N ASN A 370 -10.33 -8.84 33.11
CA ASN A 370 -10.86 -10.07 32.52
C ASN A 370 -10.00 -10.53 31.34
N THR A 371 -9.68 -9.62 30.42
CA THR A 371 -8.82 -9.93 29.27
C THR A 371 -7.44 -10.45 29.70
N VAL A 372 -6.81 -9.84 30.71
CA VAL A 372 -5.51 -10.30 31.22
C VAL A 372 -5.61 -11.68 31.89
N ASN A 373 -6.69 -11.92 32.64
CA ASN A 373 -6.94 -13.24 33.23
C ASN A 373 -7.18 -14.32 32.16
N ASP A 374 -7.87 -13.99 31.08
CA ASP A 374 -8.12 -14.91 29.96
C ASP A 374 -6.80 -15.29 29.28
N ILE A 375 -5.94 -14.30 28.98
CA ILE A 375 -4.60 -14.53 28.42
C ILE A 375 -3.76 -15.44 29.33
N LYS A 376 -3.81 -15.20 30.66
CA LYS A 376 -3.05 -15.99 31.63
C LYS A 376 -3.52 -17.45 31.69
N ASN A 377 -4.82 -17.70 31.52
CA ASN A 377 -5.43 -19.02 31.72
C ASN A 377 -5.64 -19.81 30.42
N GLY A 378 -5.05 -19.37 29.31
CA GLY A 378 -4.83 -20.23 28.15
C GLY A 378 -5.97 -20.30 27.14
N THR A 379 -6.82 -19.27 27.03
CA THR A 379 -7.45 -19.06 25.73
C THR A 379 -6.35 -18.59 24.79
N GLY A 380 -6.08 -19.39 23.75
CA GLY A 380 -5.07 -19.09 22.74
C GLY A 380 -5.27 -17.70 22.14
N GLU A 381 -4.24 -17.22 21.42
CA GLU A 381 -4.14 -15.91 20.78
C GLU A 381 -5.37 -15.55 19.94
N ASN A 382 -6.41 -15.07 20.61
CA ASN A 382 -7.54 -14.50 19.94
C ASN A 382 -7.19 -13.04 19.72
N HIS A 383 -7.09 -12.68 18.43
CA HIS A 383 -6.97 -11.31 17.95
C HIS A 383 -7.89 -10.34 18.73
N GLU A 384 -9.05 -10.82 19.21
CA GLU A 384 -9.98 -10.08 20.09
C GLU A 384 -9.38 -9.58 21.41
N ALA A 385 -8.62 -10.40 22.16
CA ALA A 385 -8.00 -9.96 23.43
C ALA A 385 -6.95 -8.86 23.19
N VAL A 386 -6.16 -9.02 22.12
CA VAL A 386 -5.14 -8.03 21.72
C VAL A 386 -5.79 -6.73 21.22
N LYS A 387 -6.89 -6.82 20.45
CA LYS A 387 -7.70 -5.66 20.05
C LYS A 387 -8.26 -4.92 21.26
N ILE A 388 -8.77 -5.64 22.26
CA ILE A 388 -9.31 -5.05 23.49
C ILE A 388 -8.20 -4.28 24.21
N ILE A 389 -7.02 -4.88 24.41
CA ILE A 389 -5.87 -4.20 25.01
C ILE A 389 -5.54 -2.91 24.25
N ARG A 390 -5.46 -2.95 22.91
CA ARG A 390 -5.18 -1.75 22.09
C ARG A 390 -6.26 -0.69 22.24
N ASN A 391 -7.52 -1.06 22.13
CA ASN A 391 -8.64 -0.11 22.20
C ASN A 391 -8.68 0.58 23.57
N VAL A 392 -8.59 -0.21 24.64
CA VAL A 392 -8.56 0.29 26.03
C VAL A 392 -7.31 1.15 26.25
N SER A 393 -6.14 0.79 25.71
CA SER A 393 -4.92 1.60 25.81
C SER A 393 -5.05 2.98 25.16
N ASN A 394 -5.72 3.07 24.01
CA ASN A 394 -5.99 4.34 23.34
C ASN A 394 -7.01 5.21 24.12
N GLU A 395 -7.94 4.59 24.85
CA GLU A 395 -8.88 5.32 25.73
C GLU A 395 -8.18 5.85 27.00
N ILE A 396 -7.24 5.07 27.54
CA ILE A 396 -6.49 5.39 28.77
C ILE A 396 -5.42 6.47 28.54
N GLU A 397 -5.11 6.88 27.31
CA GLU A 397 -4.13 7.95 27.07
C GLU A 397 -4.47 9.29 27.77
N ARG A 398 -5.69 9.44 28.27
CA ARG A 398 -6.11 10.60 29.07
C ARG A 398 -5.98 10.40 30.59
N ALA A 399 -5.69 9.19 31.04
CA ALA A 399 -5.51 8.82 32.45
C ALA A 399 -4.23 9.42 33.06
N ASN A 400 -4.10 9.25 34.38
CA ASN A 400 -3.02 9.79 35.19
C ASN A 400 -1.64 9.18 34.82
N ASN A 401 -0.57 9.84 35.27
CA ASN A 401 0.81 9.55 34.84
C ASN A 401 1.30 8.13 35.18
N ASN A 402 0.76 7.51 36.23
CA ASN A 402 1.18 6.17 36.65
C ASN A 402 0.73 5.09 35.66
N VAL A 403 -0.53 5.14 35.19
CA VAL A 403 -1.04 4.17 34.20
C VAL A 403 -0.30 4.31 32.87
N LYS A 404 -0.06 5.55 32.43
CA LYS A 404 0.75 5.86 31.24
C LYS A 404 2.16 5.29 31.31
N LYS A 405 2.80 5.35 32.48
CA LYS A 405 4.17 4.85 32.67
C LYS A 405 4.24 3.34 32.51
N GLU A 406 3.27 2.60 33.02
CA GLU A 406 3.23 1.15 32.89
C GLU A 406 2.82 0.72 31.47
N LEU A 407 1.84 1.40 30.86
CA LEU A 407 1.42 1.14 29.46
C LEU A 407 2.59 1.22 28.47
N LYS A 408 3.46 2.23 28.61
CA LYS A 408 4.63 2.43 27.73
C LYS A 408 5.63 1.26 27.71
N LYS A 409 5.62 0.41 28.75
CA LYS A 409 6.52 -0.75 28.81
C LYS A 409 5.97 -1.93 28.00
N VAL A 410 4.64 -2.04 27.95
CA VAL A 410 3.94 -3.23 27.44
C VAL A 410 3.47 -3.04 26.00
N VAL A 411 2.87 -1.89 25.69
CA VAL A 411 2.20 -1.67 24.41
C VAL A 411 3.11 -0.85 23.49
N PRO A 412 3.41 -1.34 22.27
CA PRO A 412 4.18 -0.58 21.31
C PRO A 412 3.41 0.68 20.93
N LYS A 413 4.13 1.77 20.68
CA LYS A 413 3.50 3.05 20.35
C LYS A 413 4.36 3.91 19.45
N ILE A 414 3.69 4.80 18.72
CA ILE A 414 4.33 5.95 18.11
C ILE A 414 4.79 6.88 19.23
N LYS A 415 6.10 7.15 19.27
CA LYS A 415 6.71 8.08 20.22
C LYS A 415 6.44 9.50 19.73
N ILE A 416 5.89 10.32 20.63
CA ILE A 416 5.59 11.73 20.40
C ILE A 416 6.34 12.50 21.49
N THR A 417 7.24 13.39 21.07
CA THR A 417 7.95 14.32 21.94
C THR A 417 7.54 15.73 21.55
N PHE A 418 7.17 16.56 22.53
CA PHE A 418 6.77 17.95 22.29
C PHE A 418 7.90 18.88 22.68
#